data_AF-A0A9R0Q1K0-F1
#
_entry.id   AF-A0A9R0Q1K0-F1
#
_cell.length_a   1.000
_cell.length_b   1.000
_cell.length_c   1.000
_cell.angle_alpha   90.00
_cell.angle_beta   90.00
_cell.angle_gamma   90.00
#
_symmetry.space_group_name_H-M   'P 1'
#
loop_
_entity.id
_entity.type
_entity.pdbx_description
1 polymer ?
#
loop_
_entity_poly.entity_id
_entity_poly.type
_entity_poly.pdbx_seq_one_letter_code
_entity_poly.pdbx_strand_id
1 'polypeptide(L)'
;MVPVTYVVGVGLATPKRMVYLGDDFEATPGVDVGDSDGLVNLASLVAVEPEWRRRGPYFRMVKVANVNHTAILVDDRALGIVLREIRRAN
;
A
#
# COMPACT_ATOMS: atom_id res chain seq x y z
N MET A 1 7.70 23.49 0.05
CA MET A 1 7.36 22.05 0.02
C MET A 1 7.90 21.41 1.28
N VAL A 2 7.22 20.39 1.82
CA VAL A 2 7.71 19.61 2.97
C VAL A 2 8.30 18.28 2.48
N PRO A 3 9.36 17.76 3.10
CA PRO A 3 9.82 16.39 2.85
C PRO A 3 8.71 15.39 3.17
N VAL A 4 8.44 14.46 2.26
CA VAL A 4 7.47 13.38 2.45
C VAL A 4 8.12 12.03 2.19
N THR A 5 8.06 11.16 3.19
CA THR A 5 8.32 9.73 3.02
C THR A 5 7.00 8.98 3.04
N TYR A 6 6.69 8.31 1.93
CA TYR A 6 5.47 7.53 1.76
C TYR A 6 5.79 6.04 1.88
N VAL A 7 5.36 5.44 2.99
CA VAL A 7 5.63 4.04 3.34
C VAL A 7 4.38 3.20 3.07
N VAL A 8 4.51 2.14 2.27
CA VAL A 8 3.37 1.29 1.84
C VAL A 8 3.70 -0.18 1.91
N GLY A 9 2.71 -1.03 2.23
CA GLY A 9 2.81 -2.48 2.13
C GLY A 9 2.64 -2.97 0.69
N VAL A 10 3.35 -4.04 0.31
CA VAL A 10 3.25 -4.71 -1.00
C VAL A 10 3.48 -6.21 -0.86
N GLY A 11 3.15 -7.01 -1.88
CA GLY A 11 3.47 -8.44 -1.95
C GLY A 11 2.37 -9.37 -1.42
N LEU A 12 1.18 -8.85 -1.12
CA LEU A 12 0.04 -9.63 -0.63
C LEU A 12 -1.13 -9.60 -1.62
N ALA A 13 -1.80 -10.74 -1.72
CA ALA A 13 -3.03 -10.88 -2.50
C ALA A 13 -4.08 -9.87 -2.02
N THR A 14 -4.49 -8.98 -2.91
CA THR A 14 -5.38 -7.85 -2.62
C THR A 14 -6.58 -7.89 -3.55
N PRO A 15 -7.83 -7.84 -3.03
CA PRO A 15 -9.02 -7.83 -3.89
C PRO A 15 -8.99 -6.68 -4.91
N LYS A 16 -9.07 -7.03 -6.19
CA LYS A 16 -9.11 -6.09 -7.32
C LYS A 16 -10.51 -5.96 -7.90
N ARG A 17 -11.26 -7.07 -7.92
CA ARG A 17 -12.64 -7.12 -8.42
C ARG A 17 -13.41 -8.21 -7.67
N MET A 18 -14.65 -7.89 -7.30
CA MET A 18 -15.64 -8.85 -6.84
C MET A 18 -16.56 -9.20 -8.01
N VAL A 19 -16.77 -10.50 -8.24
CA VAL A 19 -17.59 -11.04 -9.33
C VAL A 19 -18.78 -11.78 -8.72
N TYR A 20 -19.96 -11.19 -8.87
CA TYR A 20 -21.24 -11.80 -8.53
C TYR A 20 -21.82 -12.44 -9.80
N LEU A 21 -22.34 -13.66 -9.69
CA LEU A 21 -22.95 -14.37 -10.81
C LEU A 21 -24.46 -14.08 -10.84
N GLY A 22 -24.94 -13.54 -11.97
CA GLY A 22 -26.33 -13.08 -12.07
C GLY A 22 -26.60 -11.86 -11.19
N ASP A 23 -27.81 -11.78 -10.64
CA ASP A 23 -28.29 -10.64 -9.84
C ASP A 23 -28.29 -10.91 -8.32
N ASP A 24 -27.57 -11.94 -7.87
CA ASP A 24 -27.45 -12.29 -6.45
C ASP A 24 -26.23 -11.61 -5.81
N PHE A 25 -26.46 -10.41 -5.27
CA PHE A 25 -25.44 -9.63 -4.55
C PHE A 25 -25.26 -10.05 -3.08
N GLU A 26 -26.11 -10.95 -2.58
CA GLU A 26 -26.00 -11.48 -1.21
C GLU A 26 -25.13 -12.75 -1.18
N ALA A 27 -24.95 -13.43 -2.31
CA ALA A 27 -24.02 -14.54 -2.45
C ALA A 27 -22.56 -14.11 -2.24
N THR A 28 -21.73 -15.06 -1.78
CA THR A 28 -20.28 -14.82 -1.69
C THR A 28 -19.70 -14.63 -3.11
N PRO A 29 -19.07 -13.48 -3.41
CA PRO A 29 -18.53 -13.25 -4.73
C PRO A 29 -17.27 -14.08 -4.98
N GLY A 30 -17.01 -14.37 -6.25
CA GLY A 30 -15.65 -14.70 -6.69
C GLY A 30 -14.76 -13.46 -6.57
N VAL A 31 -13.48 -13.63 -6.22
CA VAL A 31 -12.54 -12.52 -6.04
C VAL A 31 -11.37 -12.67 -7.01
N ASP A 32 -11.19 -11.66 -7.87
CA ASP A 32 -9.96 -11.47 -8.63
C ASP A 32 -8.95 -10.72 -7.75
N VAL A 33 -7.72 -11.24 -7.67
CA VAL A 33 -6.68 -10.75 -6.78
C VAL A 33 -5.55 -10.08 -7.56
N GLY A 34 -5.15 -8.90 -7.08
CA GLY A 34 -3.93 -8.21 -7.49
C GLY A 34 -2.87 -8.23 -6.38
N ASP A 35 -1.79 -7.50 -6.60
CA ASP A 35 -0.75 -7.24 -5.61
C ASP A 35 -1.08 -5.98 -4.79
N SER A 36 -0.82 -6.01 -3.48
CA SER A 36 -0.64 -4.85 -2.59
C SER A 36 -0.44 -5.27 -1.11
N ASP A 37 -1.01 -4.52 -0.15
CA ASP A 37 -1.05 -4.74 1.29
C ASP A 37 -2.26 -5.58 1.77
N GLY A 38 -2.96 -6.28 0.89
CA GLY A 38 -4.12 -7.10 1.23
C GLY A 38 -5.44 -6.34 1.36
N LEU A 39 -5.46 -5.01 1.20
CA LEU A 39 -6.69 -4.21 1.23
C LEU A 39 -6.74 -3.15 0.13
N VAL A 40 -5.72 -2.30 0.03
CA VAL A 40 -5.68 -1.16 -0.90
C VAL A 40 -4.90 -1.56 -2.13
N ASN A 41 -5.51 -1.52 -3.32
CA ASN A 41 -4.83 -1.94 -4.56
C ASN A 41 -3.51 -1.19 -4.82
N LEU A 42 -2.46 -1.89 -5.30
CA LEU A 42 -1.14 -1.31 -5.57
C LEU A 42 -1.22 -0.12 -6.54
N ALA A 43 -2.12 -0.19 -7.52
CA ALA A 43 -2.38 0.89 -8.47
C ALA A 43 -2.73 2.22 -7.77
N SER A 44 -3.44 2.17 -6.64
CA SER A 44 -3.74 3.35 -5.82
C SER A 44 -2.48 3.84 -5.09
N LEU A 45 -1.76 2.93 -4.45
CA LEU A 45 -0.57 3.27 -3.64
C LEU A 45 0.56 3.87 -4.49
N VAL A 46 0.73 3.48 -5.75
CA VAL A 46 1.82 4.00 -6.60
C VAL A 46 1.43 5.17 -7.49
N ALA A 47 0.14 5.53 -7.58
CA ALA A 47 -0.35 6.58 -8.49
C ALA A 47 0.32 7.94 -8.28
N VAL A 48 0.70 8.25 -7.04
CA VAL A 48 1.29 9.52 -6.64
C VAL A 48 2.76 9.69 -7.07
N GLU A 49 3.46 8.57 -7.31
CA GLU A 49 4.92 8.54 -7.51
C GLU A 49 5.42 9.42 -8.67
N PRO A 50 4.84 9.33 -9.89
CA PRO A 50 5.37 10.06 -11.03
C PRO A 50 5.26 11.58 -10.85
N GLU A 51 4.15 12.07 -10.30
CA GLU A 51 3.93 13.49 -10.10
C GLU A 51 4.84 14.03 -8.98
N TRP A 52 4.94 13.32 -7.87
CA TRP A 52 5.68 13.82 -6.71
C TRP A 52 7.20 13.75 -6.91
N ARG A 53 7.71 12.75 -7.63
CA ARG A 53 9.12 12.72 -8.05
C ARG A 53 9.49 13.91 -8.94
N ARG A 54 8.57 14.39 -9.78
CA ARG A 54 8.81 15.58 -10.63
C ARG A 54 8.88 16.88 -9.84
N ARG A 55 8.27 16.95 -8.65
CA ARG A 55 8.29 18.14 -7.79
C ARG A 55 9.62 18.32 -7.05
N GLY A 56 10.56 17.38 -7.16
CA GLY A 56 11.93 17.50 -6.64
C GLY A 56 12.31 16.43 -5.62
N PRO A 57 13.46 16.58 -4.94
CA PRO A 57 14.03 15.55 -4.06
C PRO A 57 13.28 15.38 -2.72
N TYR A 58 12.13 16.03 -2.57
CA TYR A 58 11.34 16.03 -1.33
C TYR A 58 10.48 14.77 -1.18
N PHE A 59 10.39 13.91 -2.19
CA PHE A 59 9.57 12.70 -2.14
C PHE A 59 10.42 11.43 -2.10
N ARG A 60 10.10 10.56 -1.16
CA ARG A 60 10.64 9.21 -1.05
C ARG A 60 9.49 8.21 -0.93
N MET A 61 9.56 7.11 -1.66
CA MET A 61 8.68 5.97 -1.48
C MET A 61 9.44 4.79 -0.86
N VAL A 62 8.86 4.16 0.15
CA VAL A 62 9.39 2.95 0.80
C VAL A 62 8.34 1.86 0.73
N LYS A 63 8.64 0.78 0.01
CA LYS A 63 7.78 -0.39 -0.12
C LYS A 63 8.21 -1.45 0.89
N VAL A 64 7.29 -1.87 1.75
CA VAL A 64 7.49 -2.91 2.77
C VAL A 64 6.89 -4.21 2.25
N ALA A 65 7.73 -5.18 1.96
CA ALA A 65 7.30 -6.45 1.40
C ALA A 65 6.62 -7.34 2.45
N ASN A 66 5.55 -8.01 2.03
CA ASN A 66 4.79 -9.03 2.77
C ASN A 66 4.22 -8.52 4.10
N VAL A 67 3.71 -7.30 4.12
CA VAL A 67 2.99 -6.74 5.27
C VAL A 67 1.59 -6.32 4.84
N ASN A 68 0.60 -6.68 5.65
CA ASN A 68 -0.78 -6.29 5.37
C ASN A 68 -1.08 -4.87 5.85
N HIS A 69 -2.21 -4.34 5.40
CA HIS A 69 -2.63 -2.96 5.59
C HIS A 69 -2.52 -2.46 7.04
N THR A 70 -2.95 -3.29 8.00
CA THR A 70 -2.91 -2.92 9.42
C THR A 70 -1.59 -3.29 10.09
N ALA A 71 -0.96 -4.38 9.63
CA ALA A 71 0.32 -4.86 10.15
C ALA A 71 1.46 -3.86 9.94
N ILE A 72 1.36 -2.93 8.99
CA ILE A 72 2.39 -1.91 8.78
C ILE A 72 2.70 -1.07 10.03
N LEU A 73 1.76 -0.99 10.98
CA LEU A 73 1.88 -0.23 12.23
C LEU A 73 2.13 -1.09 13.48
N VAL A 74 2.04 -2.42 13.39
CA VAL A 74 2.12 -3.33 14.55
C VAL A 74 3.07 -4.50 14.38
N ASP A 75 3.44 -4.86 13.16
CA ASP A 75 4.52 -5.82 12.89
C ASP A 75 5.86 -5.17 13.24
N ASP A 76 6.66 -5.82 14.09
CA ASP A 76 7.92 -5.26 14.60
C ASP A 76 8.90 -4.86 13.48
N ARG A 77 8.95 -5.65 12.40
CA ARG A 77 9.82 -5.36 11.25
C ARG A 77 9.31 -4.13 10.49
N ALA A 78 8.01 -4.05 10.21
CA ALA A 78 7.40 -2.92 9.52
C ALA A 78 7.46 -1.64 10.37
N LEU A 79 7.11 -1.71 11.64
CA LEU A 79 7.23 -0.63 12.60
C LEU A 79 8.68 -0.14 12.71
N GLY A 80 9.64 -1.06 12.73
CA GLY A 80 11.06 -0.73 12.68
C GLY A 80 11.46 0.05 11.42
N ILE A 81 10.84 -0.21 10.26
CA ILE A 81 11.04 0.58 9.03
C ILE A 81 10.46 1.98 9.20
N VAL A 82 9.21 2.09 9.66
CA VAL A 82 8.53 3.39 9.88
C VAL A 82 9.34 4.28 10.83
N LEU A 83 9.77 3.74 11.97
CA LEU A 83 10.59 4.47 12.94
C LEU A 83 11.94 4.91 12.36
N ARG A 84 12.56 4.11 11.47
CA ARG A 84 13.79 4.51 10.78
C ARG A 84 13.55 5.65 9.80
N GLU A 85 12.44 5.66 9.07
CA GLU A 85 12.12 6.76 8.16
C GLU A 85 11.80 8.06 8.92
N ILE A 86 11.10 7.98 10.04
CA ILE A 86 10.86 9.14 10.93
C ILE A 86 12.19 9.71 11.43
N ARG A 87 13.09 8.86 11.92
CA ARG A 87 14.42 9.29 12.41
C ARG A 87 15.32 9.88 11.33
N ARG A 88 15.13 9.51 10.05
CA ARG A 88 15.88 10.07 8.91
C ARG A 88 15.39 11.45 8.49
N ALA A 89 14.13 11.77 8.78
CA ALA A 89 13.51 13.04 8.44
C ALA A 89 13.78 14.14 9.48
N ASN A 90 14.15 13.73 10.71
CA ASN A 90 14.68 14.61 11.76
C ASN A 90 16.18 14.81 11.60
#